data_AF-A0A496P6N8-F1
#
_entry.id   AF-A0A496P6N8-F1
#
_cell.length_a   1.000
_cell.length_b   1.000
_cell.length_c   1.000
_cell.angle_alpha   90.00
_cell.angle_beta   90.00
_cell.angle_gamma   90.00
#
_symmetry.space_group_name_H-M   'P 1'
#
loop_
_entity.id
_entity.type
_entity.pdbx_description
1 polymer ?
#
loop_
_entity_poly.entity_id
_entity_poly.type
_entity_poly.pdbx_seq_one_letter_code
_entity_poly.pdbx_strand_id
1 'polypeptide(L)'
;MRSYIKFYSWSMLWIIPLSLVFSLGQFDTSSIIMFVIASLGIPLGLKAVPRLAGQFDFHLGKGHYTYSWLWWNLFFFFGNGVLPFTLPKEPIYVMLVWVLTMLVVVALMIGTAKLLDCWMARKERHYFIDTVLNISTYALPLPMLFLGDVMYLNLEDPIIQASLDAQGFAGLIASLYIGVVLMILTTIGSMVLYLYPRRTALWPRVTAIVVMAVWWVATNAHILFGGYIPDIVKVWAGKALPAFTGSPLVYITPSIFEICAIALSVAIGLGIEKLWLSKKA
;
A
#
# COMPACT_ATOMS: atom_id res chain seq x y z
N MET A 1 -4.28 10.93 23.45
CA MET A 1 -3.09 11.48 22.76
C MET A 1 -1.79 11.22 23.53
N ARG A 2 -1.76 11.46 24.86
CA ARG A 2 -0.60 11.22 25.73
C ARG A 2 0.00 9.81 25.65
N SER A 3 -0.83 8.75 25.62
CA SER A 3 -0.37 7.35 25.50
C SER A 3 0.27 7.03 24.15
N TYR A 4 -0.15 7.69 23.07
CA TYR A 4 0.42 7.52 21.72
C TYR A 4 1.80 8.15 21.61
N ILE A 5 1.94 9.39 22.09
CA ILE A 5 3.23 10.09 22.11
C ILE A 5 4.21 9.28 22.96
N LYS A 6 3.77 8.79 24.14
CA LYS A 6 4.59 7.91 24.98
C LYS A 6 5.04 6.65 24.22
N PHE A 7 4.12 5.94 23.56
CA PHE A 7 4.46 4.73 22.81
C PHE A 7 5.40 4.98 21.63
N TYR A 8 5.16 6.06 20.88
CA TYR A 8 6.02 6.50 19.80
C TYR A 8 7.42 6.83 20.31
N SER A 9 7.54 7.65 21.35
CA SER A 9 8.83 8.00 21.96
C SER A 9 9.58 6.77 22.45
N TRP A 10 8.89 5.84 23.12
CA TRP A 10 9.49 4.56 23.55
C TRP A 10 9.96 3.73 22.37
N SER A 11 9.19 3.66 21.29
CA SER A 11 9.62 2.98 20.05
C SER A 11 10.88 3.64 19.46
N MET A 12 10.90 4.97 19.36
CA MET A 12 12.01 5.74 18.79
C MET A 12 13.31 5.59 19.59
N LEU A 13 13.22 5.54 20.92
CA LEU A 13 14.37 5.36 21.82
C LEU A 13 15.14 4.06 21.53
N TRP A 14 14.49 3.05 20.96
CA TRP A 14 15.15 1.80 20.56
C TRP A 14 15.46 1.75 19.08
N ILE A 15 14.54 2.19 18.22
CA ILE A 15 14.69 2.10 16.75
C ILE A 15 15.88 2.91 16.28
N ILE A 16 16.00 4.18 16.72
CA ILE A 16 17.05 5.07 16.23
C ILE A 16 18.43 4.52 16.60
N PRO A 17 18.79 4.26 17.87
CA PRO A 17 20.12 3.77 18.19
C PRO A 17 20.48 2.45 17.50
N LEU A 18 19.54 1.51 17.38
CA LEU A 18 19.78 0.24 16.70
C LEU A 18 20.08 0.44 15.21
N SER A 19 19.35 1.32 14.54
CA SER A 19 19.62 1.63 13.14
C SER A 19 20.92 2.41 12.94
N LEU A 20 21.32 3.26 13.89
CA LEU A 20 22.56 4.04 13.83
C LEU A 20 23.82 3.18 14.08
N VAL A 21 23.76 2.29 15.07
CA VAL A 21 24.92 1.46 15.48
C VAL A 21 25.36 0.51 14.37
N PHE A 22 24.41 -0.07 13.64
CA PHE A 22 24.72 -1.04 12.58
C PHE A 22 25.42 -0.44 11.37
N SER A 23 25.30 0.88 11.15
CA SER A 23 25.95 1.55 10.02
C SER A 23 27.31 2.17 10.38
N LEU A 24 27.80 2.01 11.62
CA LEU A 24 28.94 2.76 12.16
C LEU A 24 28.88 4.28 11.88
N GLY A 25 27.66 4.84 11.81
CA GLY A 25 27.44 6.26 11.48
C GLY A 25 27.56 6.65 10.00
N GLN A 26 27.78 5.71 9.07
CA GLN A 26 27.90 5.98 7.63
C GLN A 26 26.62 5.83 6.78
N PHE A 27 25.49 5.43 7.38
CA PHE A 27 24.17 5.32 6.73
C PHE A 27 24.18 4.54 5.42
N ASP A 28 24.60 3.28 5.50
CA ASP A 28 24.57 2.33 4.40
C ASP A 28 23.28 1.49 4.38
N THR A 29 23.19 0.59 3.41
CA THR A 29 22.09 -0.38 3.27
C THR A 29 21.80 -1.16 4.56
N SER A 30 22.81 -1.37 5.41
CA SER A 30 22.64 -2.07 6.69
C SER A 30 21.76 -1.26 7.67
N SER A 31 21.91 0.07 7.70
CA SER A 31 21.06 0.95 8.51
C SER A 31 19.60 0.87 8.09
N ILE A 32 19.35 0.85 6.76
CA ILE A 32 18.01 0.74 6.18
C ILE A 32 17.38 -0.60 6.57
N ILE A 33 18.09 -1.70 6.36
CA ILE A 33 17.62 -3.05 6.72
C ILE A 33 17.29 -3.11 8.21
N MET A 34 18.17 -2.59 9.07
CA MET A 34 17.94 -2.58 10.51
C MET A 34 16.77 -1.70 10.90
N PHE A 35 16.59 -0.54 10.27
CA PHE A 35 15.40 0.28 10.46
C PHE A 35 14.11 -0.46 10.08
N VAL A 36 14.09 -1.12 8.92
CA VAL A 36 12.94 -1.89 8.45
C VAL A 36 12.59 -2.98 9.47
N ILE A 37 13.57 -3.72 9.98
CA ILE A 37 13.36 -4.77 10.99
C ILE A 37 12.91 -4.17 12.34
N ALA A 38 13.63 -3.16 12.83
CA ALA A 38 13.41 -2.55 14.13
C ALA A 38 12.05 -1.84 14.22
N SER A 39 11.65 -1.14 13.16
CA SER A 39 10.35 -0.44 13.07
C SER A 39 9.14 -1.39 13.09
N LEU A 40 9.31 -2.66 12.73
CA LEU A 40 8.29 -3.70 12.94
C LEU A 40 8.38 -4.31 14.34
N GLY A 41 9.57 -4.78 14.69
CA GLY A 41 9.78 -5.63 15.86
C GLY A 41 9.56 -4.89 17.18
N ILE A 42 10.06 -3.66 17.31
CA ILE A 42 10.01 -2.92 18.57
C ILE A 42 8.58 -2.53 18.93
N PRO A 43 7.77 -1.89 18.06
CA PRO A 43 6.42 -1.50 18.43
C PRO A 43 5.52 -2.70 18.74
N LEU A 44 5.66 -3.80 17.98
CA LEU A 44 4.95 -5.05 18.27
C LEU A 44 5.42 -5.69 19.58
N GLY A 45 6.73 -5.69 19.85
CA GLY A 45 7.32 -6.20 21.08
C GLY A 45 6.88 -5.41 22.32
N LEU A 46 6.87 -4.08 22.24
CA LEU A 46 6.38 -3.20 23.32
C LEU A 46 4.92 -3.49 23.69
N LYS A 47 4.08 -3.87 22.72
CA LYS A 47 2.69 -4.30 22.97
C LYS A 47 2.54 -5.76 23.38
N ALA A 48 3.53 -6.61 23.10
CA ALA A 48 3.52 -8.02 23.50
C ALA A 48 3.95 -8.24 24.95
N VAL A 49 4.78 -7.36 25.52
CA VAL A 49 5.26 -7.46 26.91
C VAL A 49 4.18 -6.95 27.87
N PRO A 50 3.58 -7.80 28.74
CA PRO A 50 2.44 -7.42 29.58
C PRO A 50 2.70 -6.22 30.50
N ARG A 51 3.92 -6.15 31.06
CA ARG A 51 4.36 -5.05 31.95
C ARG A 51 4.42 -3.69 31.25
N LEU A 52 4.70 -3.68 29.94
CA LEU A 52 4.80 -2.46 29.13
C LEU A 52 3.47 -2.17 28.43
N ALA A 53 2.74 -3.20 28.00
CA ALA A 53 1.43 -3.08 27.37
C ALA A 53 0.43 -2.30 28.25
N GLY A 54 0.42 -2.58 29.56
CA GLY A 54 -0.40 -1.87 30.54
C GLY A 54 -0.05 -0.38 30.70
N GLN A 55 1.12 0.06 30.21
CA GLN A 55 1.50 1.48 30.20
C GLN A 55 1.00 2.24 28.98
N PHE A 56 0.51 1.54 27.95
CA PHE A 56 0.09 2.11 26.68
C PHE A 56 -1.41 1.88 26.48
N ASP A 57 -2.22 2.78 27.03
CA ASP A 57 -3.68 2.75 26.98
C ASP A 57 -4.22 3.13 25.59
N PHE A 58 -4.02 2.24 24.61
CA PHE A 58 -4.67 2.27 23.29
C PHE A 58 -4.58 0.91 22.60
N HIS A 59 -5.53 0.60 21.73
CA HIS A 59 -5.46 -0.58 20.87
C HIS A 59 -4.54 -0.33 19.67
N LEU A 60 -3.61 -1.25 19.41
CA LEU A 60 -2.82 -1.28 18.19
C LEU A 60 -3.13 -2.61 17.48
N GLY A 61 -3.92 -2.56 16.41
CA GLY A 61 -4.23 -3.74 15.62
C GLY A 61 -2.95 -4.29 15.00
N LYS A 62 -2.47 -5.46 15.46
CA LYS A 62 -1.20 -6.04 14.97
C LYS A 62 -1.18 -6.18 13.44
N GLY A 63 -2.29 -6.64 12.86
CA GLY A 63 -2.42 -6.75 11.41
C GLY A 63 -2.37 -5.40 10.68
N HIS A 64 -3.08 -4.39 11.18
CA HIS A 64 -3.08 -3.04 10.59
C HIS A 64 -1.73 -2.35 10.75
N TYR A 65 -1.03 -2.58 11.85
CA TYR A 65 0.33 -2.09 12.05
C TYR A 65 1.31 -2.74 11.07
N THR A 66 1.29 -4.08 10.93
CA THR A 66 2.14 -4.78 9.96
C THR A 66 1.85 -4.34 8.52
N TYR A 67 0.56 -4.17 8.17
CA TYR A 67 0.17 -3.65 6.85
C TYR A 67 0.69 -2.23 6.63
N SER A 68 0.51 -1.34 7.61
CA SER A 68 1.01 0.03 7.54
C SER A 68 2.53 0.10 7.51
N TRP A 69 3.23 -0.78 8.21
CA TRP A 69 4.69 -0.91 8.18
C TRP A 69 5.16 -1.28 6.77
N LEU A 70 4.52 -2.25 6.13
CA LEU A 70 4.87 -2.66 4.77
C LEU A 70 4.61 -1.52 3.78
N TRP A 71 3.49 -0.82 3.95
CA TRP A 71 3.12 0.36 3.14
C TRP A 71 4.18 1.45 3.19
N TRP A 72 4.52 1.95 4.37
CA TRP A 72 5.44 3.08 4.47
C TRP A 72 6.89 2.69 4.13
N ASN A 73 7.34 1.48 4.44
CA ASN A 73 8.69 1.07 4.02
C ASN A 73 8.80 0.92 2.49
N LEU A 74 7.75 0.42 1.83
CA LEU A 74 7.74 0.35 0.37
C LEU A 74 7.81 1.75 -0.25
N PHE A 75 6.98 2.68 0.24
CA PHE A 75 6.94 4.07 -0.22
C PHE A 75 8.28 4.81 -0.07
N PHE A 76 8.96 4.64 1.08
CA PHE A 76 10.17 5.40 1.40
C PHE A 76 11.47 4.74 0.93
N PHE A 77 11.53 3.40 0.82
CA PHE A 77 12.80 2.68 0.59
C PHE A 77 12.84 1.75 -0.60
N PHE A 78 11.70 1.40 -1.21
CA PHE A 78 11.67 0.50 -2.37
C PHE A 78 11.53 1.24 -3.71
N GLY A 79 11.16 2.52 -3.70
CA GLY A 79 11.00 3.35 -4.89
C GLY A 79 11.72 4.69 -4.86
N ASN A 80 11.60 5.45 -5.95
CA ASN A 80 11.94 6.89 -6.02
C ASN A 80 10.87 7.71 -5.28
N GLY A 81 10.62 7.39 -4.01
CA GLY A 81 9.58 8.02 -3.20
C GLY A 81 9.63 9.54 -3.29
N VAL A 82 8.47 10.18 -3.08
CA VAL A 82 8.14 11.61 -3.30
C VAL A 82 9.10 12.63 -2.64
N LEU A 83 10.10 12.18 -1.90
CA LEU A 83 11.16 13.01 -1.36
C LEU A 83 12.46 12.75 -2.13
N PRO A 84 12.73 13.51 -3.22
CA PRO A 84 14.07 13.63 -3.75
C PRO A 84 14.90 14.43 -2.73
N PHE A 85 15.28 13.78 -1.62
CA PHE A 85 16.27 14.37 -0.73
C PHE A 85 17.58 14.38 -1.50
N THR A 86 17.98 15.56 -1.97
CA THR A 86 19.39 15.79 -2.26
C THR A 86 20.13 15.56 -0.95
N LEU A 87 20.80 14.41 -0.84
CA LEU A 87 21.51 14.06 0.36
C LEU A 87 22.57 15.15 0.61
N PRO A 88 22.59 15.76 1.82
CA PRO A 88 23.65 16.67 2.18
C PRO A 88 25.01 16.01 2.02
N LYS A 89 26.04 16.77 1.64
CA LYS A 89 27.38 16.20 1.47
C LYS A 89 28.10 15.95 2.80
N GLU A 90 27.69 16.64 3.88
CA GLU A 90 28.34 16.49 5.17
C GLU A 90 27.71 15.36 5.99
N PRO A 91 28.51 14.48 6.62
CA PRO A 91 28.01 13.31 7.35
C PRO A 91 26.99 13.62 8.45
N ILE A 92 27.14 14.76 9.13
CA ILE A 92 26.23 15.14 10.22
C ILE A 92 24.82 15.51 9.72
N TYR A 93 24.73 16.17 8.56
CA TYR A 93 23.44 16.50 7.97
C TYR A 93 22.75 15.27 7.38
N VAL A 94 23.52 14.33 6.82
CA VAL A 94 22.98 13.02 6.41
C VAL A 94 22.37 12.29 7.61
N MET A 95 23.09 12.24 8.74
CA MET A 95 22.57 11.65 9.97
C MET A 95 21.27 12.32 10.45
N LEU A 96 21.21 13.65 10.44
CA LEU A 96 20.03 14.39 10.88
C LEU A 96 18.82 14.14 9.98
N VAL A 97 19.02 14.17 8.66
CA VAL A 97 17.97 13.84 7.69
C VAL A 97 17.48 12.41 7.90
N TRP A 98 18.39 11.47 8.17
CA TRP A 98 18.03 10.08 8.42
C TRP A 98 17.23 9.89 9.69
N VAL A 99 17.66 10.49 10.80
CA VAL A 99 16.90 10.48 12.07
C VAL A 99 15.53 11.12 11.85
N LEU A 100 15.45 12.23 11.12
CA LEU A 100 14.18 12.87 10.79
C LEU A 100 13.28 11.94 9.97
N THR A 101 13.83 11.25 8.96
CA THR A 101 13.10 10.26 8.16
C THR A 101 12.56 9.14 9.05
N MET A 102 13.36 8.57 9.95
CA MET A 102 12.88 7.54 10.90
C MET A 102 11.73 8.03 11.77
N LEU A 103 11.87 9.25 12.31
CA LEU A 103 10.85 9.88 13.13
C LEU A 103 9.53 10.01 12.36
N VAL A 104 9.59 10.52 11.13
CA VAL A 104 8.43 10.72 10.26
C VAL A 104 7.82 9.38 9.87
N VAL A 105 8.63 8.45 9.35
CA VAL A 105 8.17 7.15 8.84
C VAL A 105 7.45 6.36 9.92
N VAL A 106 7.99 6.27 11.14
CA VAL A 106 7.32 5.50 12.20
C VAL A 106 6.10 6.24 12.76
N ALA A 107 6.10 7.58 12.77
CA ALA A 107 4.90 8.33 13.11
C ALA A 107 3.76 8.04 12.11
N LEU A 108 4.09 7.99 10.81
CA LEU A 108 3.18 7.63 9.74
C LEU A 108 2.69 6.18 9.88
N MET A 109 3.56 5.22 10.22
CA MET A 109 3.17 3.82 10.48
C MET A 109 2.14 3.70 11.60
N ILE A 110 2.42 4.29 12.76
CA ILE A 110 1.51 4.23 13.91
C ILE A 110 0.21 5.00 13.61
N GLY A 111 0.32 6.15 12.96
CA GLY A 111 -0.81 7.00 12.57
C GLY A 111 -1.75 6.27 11.61
N THR A 112 -1.22 5.71 10.53
CA THR A 112 -2.00 4.96 9.53
C THR A 112 -2.59 3.69 10.14
N ALA A 113 -1.84 2.93 10.95
CA ALA A 113 -2.39 1.76 11.64
C ALA A 113 -3.60 2.11 12.51
N LYS A 114 -3.52 3.21 13.26
CA LYS A 114 -4.64 3.72 14.04
C LYS A 114 -5.82 4.16 13.16
N LEU A 115 -5.53 4.86 12.06
CA LEU A 115 -6.57 5.26 11.12
C LEU A 115 -7.29 4.04 10.54
N LEU A 116 -6.56 2.97 10.21
CA LEU A 116 -7.12 1.70 9.75
C LEU A 116 -7.95 1.02 10.84
N ASP A 117 -7.48 0.98 12.10
CA ASP A 117 -8.25 0.49 13.24
C ASP A 117 -9.58 1.25 13.39
N CYS A 118 -9.54 2.58 13.37
CA CYS A 118 -10.73 3.42 13.46
C CYS A 118 -11.66 3.25 12.25
N TRP A 119 -11.09 3.15 11.06
CA TRP A 119 -11.81 2.98 9.80
C TRP A 119 -12.56 1.65 9.78
N MET A 120 -11.93 0.57 10.22
CA MET A 120 -12.51 -0.77 10.21
C MET A 120 -13.47 -1.01 11.39
N ALA A 121 -13.32 -0.25 12.48
CA ALA A 121 -14.28 -0.22 13.58
C ALA A 121 -15.53 0.64 13.29
N ARG A 122 -15.57 1.37 12.17
CA ARG A 122 -16.69 2.25 11.84
C ARG A 122 -17.98 1.45 11.69
N LYS A 123 -19.11 2.06 12.07
CA LYS A 123 -20.44 1.49 11.80
C LYS A 123 -20.74 1.65 10.31
N GLU A 124 -20.85 0.53 9.61
CA GLU A 124 -21.25 0.51 8.19
C GLU A 124 -22.69 1.00 8.04
N ARG A 125 -22.91 1.80 7.00
CA ARG A 125 -24.22 2.40 6.69
C ARG A 125 -24.74 1.93 5.34
N HIS A 126 -23.85 1.84 4.34
CA HIS A 126 -24.21 1.50 2.98
C HIS A 126 -23.37 0.32 2.54
N TYR A 127 -23.97 -0.87 2.55
CA TYR A 127 -23.27 -2.12 2.29
C TYR A 127 -22.41 -2.09 1.01
N PHE A 128 -22.94 -1.54 -0.10
CA PHE A 128 -22.19 -1.41 -1.35
C PHE A 128 -20.97 -0.50 -1.19
N ILE A 129 -21.18 0.75 -0.75
CA ILE A 129 -20.13 1.76 -0.62
C ILE A 129 -19.07 1.31 0.38
N ASP A 130 -19.49 0.82 1.55
CA ASP A 130 -18.58 0.33 2.58
C ASP A 130 -17.74 -0.86 2.11
N THR A 131 -18.32 -1.76 1.30
CA THR A 131 -17.59 -2.88 0.69
C THR A 131 -16.54 -2.42 -0.30
N VAL A 132 -16.90 -1.51 -1.22
CA VAL A 132 -15.95 -0.93 -2.18
C VAL A 132 -14.80 -0.28 -1.42
N LEU A 133 -15.13 0.61 -0.49
CA LEU A 133 -14.14 1.36 0.28
C LEU A 133 -13.22 0.45 1.10
N ASN A 134 -13.74 -0.60 1.72
CA ASN A 134 -12.93 -1.52 2.53
C ASN A 134 -12.01 -2.40 1.68
N ILE A 135 -12.49 -2.92 0.55
CA ILE A 135 -11.63 -3.63 -0.41
C ILE A 135 -10.53 -2.69 -0.91
N SER A 136 -10.90 -1.49 -1.37
CA SER A 136 -9.94 -0.50 -1.88
C SER A 136 -8.88 -0.10 -0.84
N THR A 137 -9.25 0.03 0.43
CA THR A 137 -8.32 0.41 1.52
C THR A 137 -7.19 -0.59 1.73
N TYR A 138 -7.46 -1.89 1.53
CA TYR A 138 -6.43 -2.94 1.70
C TYR A 138 -5.75 -3.33 0.38
N ALA A 139 -6.50 -3.30 -0.72
CA ALA A 139 -6.03 -3.74 -2.02
C ALA A 139 -5.07 -2.74 -2.66
N LEU A 140 -5.42 -1.46 -2.67
CA LEU A 140 -4.82 -0.49 -3.59
C LEU A 140 -3.52 0.15 -3.12
N PRO A 141 -3.33 0.52 -1.83
CA PRO A 141 -2.16 1.30 -1.45
C PRO A 141 -0.81 0.68 -1.84
N LEU A 142 -0.61 -0.62 -1.60
CA LEU A 142 0.67 -1.27 -1.88
C LEU A 142 0.99 -1.38 -3.37
N PRO A 143 0.10 -1.95 -4.21
CA PRO A 143 0.37 -2.06 -5.64
C PRO A 143 0.44 -0.70 -6.33
N MET A 144 -0.42 0.26 -5.95
CA MET A 144 -0.45 1.57 -6.59
C MET A 144 0.81 2.37 -6.28
N LEU A 145 1.38 2.21 -5.09
CA LEU A 145 2.68 2.79 -4.79
C LEU A 145 3.79 2.15 -5.60
N PHE A 146 3.85 0.82 -5.64
CA PHE A 146 4.87 0.12 -6.40
C PHE A 146 4.80 0.48 -7.89
N LEU A 147 3.60 0.48 -8.48
CA LEU A 147 3.38 0.88 -9.86
C LEU A 147 3.68 2.37 -10.06
N GLY A 148 3.27 3.22 -9.12
CA GLY A 148 3.55 4.65 -9.14
C GLY A 148 5.04 4.95 -9.18
N ASP A 149 5.85 4.27 -8.36
CA ASP A 149 7.31 4.44 -8.32
C ASP A 149 7.97 4.08 -9.65
N VAL A 150 7.48 3.03 -10.31
CA VAL A 150 7.96 2.63 -11.64
C VAL A 150 7.50 3.63 -12.71
N MET A 151 6.23 4.04 -12.68
CA MET A 151 5.64 4.97 -13.66
C MET A 151 6.08 6.43 -13.46
N TYR A 152 6.63 6.80 -12.31
CA TYR A 152 7.08 8.16 -12.03
C TYR A 152 8.37 8.52 -12.78
N LEU A 153 9.18 7.52 -13.16
CA LEU A 153 10.45 7.74 -13.86
C LEU A 153 10.28 8.63 -15.11
N ASN A 154 10.97 9.76 -15.19
CA ASN A 154 10.91 10.59 -16.39
C ASN A 154 11.80 9.99 -17.48
N LEU A 155 11.20 9.32 -18.47
CA LEU A 155 11.96 8.73 -19.58
C LEU A 155 12.47 9.76 -20.58
N GLU A 156 12.05 11.03 -20.50
CA GLU A 156 12.61 12.12 -21.30
C GLU A 156 13.88 12.72 -20.68
N ASP A 157 14.20 12.38 -19.42
CA ASP A 157 15.41 12.85 -18.75
C ASP A 157 16.66 12.13 -19.32
N PRO A 158 17.65 12.87 -19.86
CA PRO A 158 18.88 12.30 -20.40
C PRO A 158 19.66 11.44 -19.40
N ILE A 159 19.60 11.76 -18.10
CA ILE A 159 20.28 11.01 -17.04
C ILE A 159 19.63 9.64 -16.88
N ILE A 160 18.30 9.60 -16.86
CA ILE A 160 17.52 8.37 -16.74
C ILE A 160 17.70 7.52 -18.00
N GLN A 161 17.64 8.12 -19.19
CA GLN A 161 17.90 7.40 -20.45
C GLN A 161 19.33 6.82 -20.52
N ALA A 162 20.33 7.58 -20.07
CA ALA A 162 21.70 7.09 -20.01
C ALA A 162 21.90 5.94 -19.00
N SER A 163 21.05 5.87 -17.96
CA SER A 163 21.06 4.80 -16.97
C SER A 163 20.25 3.55 -17.39
N LEU A 164 19.33 3.70 -18.35
CA LEU A 164 18.46 2.63 -18.85
C LEU A 164 19.02 2.08 -20.16
N ASP A 165 19.99 1.16 -20.07
CA ASP A 165 20.39 0.33 -21.21
C ASP A 165 19.30 -0.72 -21.57
N ALA A 166 19.58 -1.60 -22.54
CA ALA A 166 18.62 -2.63 -22.95
C ALA A 166 18.20 -3.56 -21.78
N GLN A 167 19.09 -3.78 -20.81
CA GLN A 167 18.81 -4.58 -19.62
C GLN A 167 18.01 -3.78 -18.58
N GLY A 168 18.25 -2.47 -18.46
CA GLY A 168 17.47 -1.53 -17.67
C GLY A 168 16.02 -1.43 -18.14
N PHE A 169 15.78 -1.36 -19.46
CA PHE A 169 14.42 -1.40 -20.02
C PHE A 169 13.71 -2.73 -19.74
N ALA A 170 14.41 -3.86 -19.86
CA ALA A 170 13.85 -5.16 -19.50
C ALA A 170 13.50 -5.24 -17.99
N GLY A 171 14.34 -4.67 -17.12
CA GLY A 171 14.09 -4.57 -15.68
C GLY A 171 12.91 -3.67 -15.33
N LEU A 172 12.73 -2.56 -16.05
CA LEU A 172 11.58 -1.67 -15.91
C LEU A 172 10.27 -2.41 -16.22
N ILE A 173 10.24 -3.12 -17.36
CA ILE A 173 9.08 -3.92 -17.77
C ILE A 173 8.80 -5.03 -16.76
N ALA A 174 9.83 -5.76 -16.32
CA ALA A 174 9.69 -6.80 -15.30
C ALA A 174 9.12 -6.24 -13.98
N SER A 175 9.53 -5.04 -13.59
CA SER A 175 8.99 -4.34 -12.41
C SER A 175 7.50 -4.06 -12.60
N LEU A 176 7.07 -3.50 -13.74
CA LEU A 176 5.63 -3.30 -14.01
C LEU A 176 4.83 -4.60 -13.86
N TYR A 177 5.32 -5.72 -14.40
CA TYR A 177 4.67 -7.03 -14.22
C TYR A 177 4.56 -7.44 -12.76
N ILE A 178 5.62 -7.26 -11.97
CA ILE A 178 5.60 -7.52 -10.51
C ILE A 178 4.54 -6.66 -9.82
N GLY A 179 4.45 -5.37 -10.17
CA GLY A 179 3.44 -4.46 -9.63
C GLY A 179 2.02 -4.93 -9.91
N VAL A 180 1.76 -5.41 -11.13
CA VAL A 180 0.46 -6.00 -11.51
C VAL A 180 0.17 -7.28 -10.73
N VAL A 181 1.16 -8.16 -10.55
CA VAL A 181 1.00 -9.38 -9.75
C VAL A 181 0.70 -9.04 -8.28
N LEU A 182 1.40 -8.07 -7.70
CA LEU A 182 1.10 -7.56 -6.35
C LEU A 182 -0.33 -7.02 -6.27
N MET A 183 -0.78 -6.30 -7.30
CA MET A 183 -2.16 -5.82 -7.41
C MET A 183 -3.18 -6.95 -7.37
N ILE A 184 -2.94 -8.01 -8.15
CA ILE A 184 -3.81 -9.19 -8.18
C ILE A 184 -3.86 -9.86 -6.79
N LEU A 185 -2.71 -10.12 -6.18
CA LEU A 185 -2.61 -10.82 -4.90
C LEU A 185 -3.28 -10.05 -3.76
N THR A 186 -3.02 -8.75 -3.67
CA THR A 186 -3.58 -7.89 -2.61
C THR A 186 -5.07 -7.66 -2.81
N THR A 187 -5.54 -7.48 -4.05
CA THR A 187 -6.96 -7.29 -4.34
C THR A 187 -7.76 -8.56 -4.07
N ILE A 188 -7.35 -9.71 -4.59
CA ILE A 188 -8.02 -10.99 -4.32
C ILE A 188 -7.95 -11.32 -2.83
N GLY A 189 -6.79 -11.15 -2.20
CA GLY A 189 -6.61 -11.34 -0.77
C GLY A 189 -7.57 -10.49 0.06
N SER A 190 -7.73 -9.21 -0.28
CA SER A 190 -8.66 -8.31 0.40
C SER A 190 -10.12 -8.72 0.18
N MET A 191 -10.52 -9.15 -1.02
CA MET A 191 -11.88 -9.63 -1.30
C MET A 191 -12.20 -10.87 -0.46
N VAL A 192 -11.28 -11.82 -0.38
CA VAL A 192 -11.45 -13.02 0.45
C VAL A 192 -11.52 -12.65 1.92
N LEU A 193 -10.51 -11.96 2.46
CA LEU A 193 -10.43 -11.67 3.89
C LEU A 193 -11.55 -10.74 4.38
N TYR A 194 -12.05 -9.84 3.53
CA TYR A 194 -13.11 -8.91 3.90
C TYR A 194 -14.52 -9.48 3.72
N LEU A 195 -14.81 -10.18 2.61
CA LEU A 195 -16.15 -10.70 2.33
C LEU A 195 -16.41 -12.02 3.05
N TYR A 196 -15.43 -12.92 3.11
CA TYR A 196 -15.57 -14.25 3.70
C TYR A 196 -16.09 -14.26 5.17
N PRO A 197 -15.72 -13.33 6.07
CA PRO A 197 -16.24 -13.33 7.45
C PRO A 197 -17.69 -12.82 7.64
N ARG A 198 -18.48 -12.51 6.59
CA ARG A 198 -19.86 -11.96 6.75
C ARG A 198 -20.95 -13.04 6.97
N ARG A 199 -22.22 -12.66 7.14
CA ARG A 199 -23.32 -13.49 7.72
C ARG A 199 -24.35 -14.12 6.75
N THR A 200 -24.12 -14.10 5.45
CA THR A 200 -24.90 -14.88 4.44
C THR A 200 -24.50 -16.35 4.36
N ALA A 201 -25.26 -17.16 3.61
CA ALA A 201 -24.94 -18.56 3.34
C ALA A 201 -23.60 -18.71 2.58
N LEU A 202 -22.85 -19.77 2.90
CA LEU A 202 -21.49 -20.01 2.40
C LEU A 202 -21.41 -19.93 0.86
N TRP A 203 -22.30 -20.66 0.19
CA TRP A 203 -22.23 -20.81 -1.27
C TRP A 203 -22.48 -19.50 -2.02
N PRO A 204 -23.57 -18.73 -1.78
CA PRO A 204 -23.79 -17.46 -2.48
C PRO A 204 -22.68 -16.46 -2.36
N ARG A 205 -22.03 -16.43 -1.21
CA ARG A 205 -20.87 -15.58 -1.00
C ARG A 205 -19.66 -16.03 -1.80
N VAL A 206 -19.32 -17.32 -1.76
CA VAL A 206 -18.16 -17.83 -2.51
C VAL A 206 -18.33 -17.53 -4.00
N THR A 207 -19.53 -17.73 -4.54
CA THR A 207 -19.84 -17.37 -5.93
C THR A 207 -19.66 -15.88 -6.19
N ALA A 208 -20.17 -15.01 -5.31
CA ALA A 208 -19.99 -13.56 -5.44
C ALA A 208 -18.51 -13.16 -5.43
N ILE A 209 -17.71 -13.71 -4.51
CA ILE A 209 -16.26 -13.45 -4.43
C ILE A 209 -15.54 -13.89 -5.72
N VAL A 210 -15.83 -15.10 -6.21
CA VAL A 210 -15.22 -15.63 -7.44
C VAL A 210 -15.57 -14.75 -8.64
N VAL A 211 -16.84 -14.37 -8.80
CA VAL A 211 -17.26 -13.52 -9.92
C VAL A 211 -16.64 -12.13 -9.82
N MET A 212 -16.61 -11.54 -8.63
CA MET A 212 -15.94 -10.26 -8.39
C MET A 212 -14.46 -10.29 -8.79
N ALA A 213 -13.75 -11.33 -8.36
CA ALA A 213 -12.33 -11.50 -8.65
C ALA A 213 -12.09 -11.73 -10.14
N VAL A 214 -12.86 -12.62 -10.79
CA VAL A 214 -12.76 -12.88 -12.23
C VAL A 214 -13.07 -11.62 -13.04
N TRP A 215 -14.13 -10.90 -12.68
CA TRP A 215 -14.50 -9.66 -13.38
C TRP A 215 -13.42 -8.58 -13.25
N TRP A 216 -12.89 -8.40 -12.03
CA TRP A 216 -11.83 -7.44 -11.78
C TRP A 216 -10.55 -7.81 -12.54
N VAL A 217 -10.11 -9.08 -12.48
CA VAL A 217 -8.94 -9.58 -13.20
C VAL A 217 -9.13 -9.43 -14.71
N ALA A 218 -10.31 -9.76 -15.25
CA ALA A 218 -10.60 -9.61 -16.67
C ALA A 218 -10.55 -8.13 -17.11
N THR A 219 -11.12 -7.23 -16.31
CA THR A 219 -11.08 -5.78 -16.56
C THR A 219 -9.63 -5.30 -16.64
N ASN A 220 -8.81 -5.68 -15.66
CA ASN A 220 -7.41 -5.26 -15.62
C ASN A 220 -6.52 -5.95 -16.67
N ALA A 221 -6.75 -7.23 -16.95
CA ALA A 221 -6.04 -7.92 -18.02
C ALA A 221 -6.34 -7.31 -19.39
N HIS A 222 -7.60 -6.92 -19.65
CA HIS A 222 -7.97 -6.23 -20.89
C HIS A 222 -7.32 -4.85 -21.01
N ILE A 223 -7.21 -4.10 -19.91
CA ILE A 223 -6.58 -2.77 -19.92
C ILE A 223 -5.06 -2.87 -20.07
N LEU A 224 -4.42 -3.82 -19.38
CA LEU A 224 -2.95 -3.90 -19.28
C LEU A 224 -2.29 -4.73 -20.40
N PHE A 225 -2.97 -5.75 -20.93
CA PHE A 225 -2.37 -6.71 -21.88
C PHE A 225 -2.97 -6.62 -23.29
N GLY A 226 -3.45 -5.44 -23.70
CA GLY A 226 -3.80 -5.17 -25.10
C GLY A 226 -5.17 -5.68 -25.53
N GLY A 227 -6.12 -5.78 -24.60
CA GLY A 227 -7.53 -5.97 -24.94
C GLY A 227 -8.15 -4.76 -25.64
N TYR A 228 -9.43 -4.88 -26.03
CA TYR A 228 -10.18 -3.73 -26.51
C TYR A 228 -10.41 -2.73 -25.37
N ILE A 229 -9.64 -1.64 -25.36
CA ILE A 229 -9.91 -0.47 -24.54
C ILE A 229 -10.83 0.44 -25.37
N PRO A 230 -12.03 0.81 -24.87
CA PRO A 230 -12.90 1.76 -25.55
C PRO A 230 -12.14 3.06 -25.87
N ASP A 231 -12.36 3.64 -27.05
CA ASP A 231 -11.55 4.79 -27.50
C ASP A 231 -11.68 6.00 -26.58
N ILE A 232 -12.84 6.18 -25.94
CA ILE A 232 -13.02 7.20 -24.90
C ILE A 232 -12.06 6.97 -23.72
N VAL A 233 -11.90 5.72 -23.29
CA VAL A 233 -10.99 5.36 -22.19
C VAL A 233 -9.54 5.54 -22.62
N LYS A 234 -9.16 5.24 -23.87
CA LYS A 234 -7.79 5.48 -24.37
C LYS A 234 -7.44 6.97 -24.36
N VAL A 235 -8.33 7.82 -24.86
CA VAL A 235 -8.12 9.28 -24.92
C VAL A 235 -8.03 9.88 -23.51
N TRP A 236 -8.86 9.42 -22.58
CA TRP A 236 -8.80 9.85 -21.20
C TRP A 236 -7.59 9.29 -20.45
N ALA A 237 -7.25 8.02 -20.63
CA ALA A 237 -6.13 7.37 -19.96
C ALA A 237 -4.79 8.04 -20.29
N GLY A 238 -4.52 8.33 -21.57
CA GLY A 238 -3.29 9.03 -21.97
C GLY A 238 -3.18 10.47 -21.45
N LYS A 239 -4.31 11.13 -21.15
CA LYS A 239 -4.34 12.48 -20.55
C LYS A 239 -4.33 12.46 -19.03
N ALA A 240 -4.93 11.45 -18.42
CA ALA A 240 -5.12 11.35 -16.98
C ALA A 240 -3.96 10.62 -16.28
N LEU A 241 -3.27 9.70 -16.98
CA LEU A 241 -2.11 8.96 -16.49
C LEU A 241 -0.85 9.40 -17.22
N PRO A 242 -0.15 10.44 -16.73
CA PRO A 242 1.11 10.90 -17.31
C PRO A 242 2.27 9.97 -16.92
N ALA A 243 2.15 8.69 -17.29
CA ALA A 243 3.18 7.69 -17.04
C ALA A 243 4.48 8.09 -17.75
N PHE A 244 5.58 7.90 -17.04
CA PHE A 244 6.94 8.15 -17.48
C PHE A 244 7.33 9.62 -17.72
N THR A 245 6.63 10.55 -17.08
CA THR A 245 6.83 12.00 -17.27
C THR A 245 7.40 12.73 -16.03
N GLY A 246 7.64 12.04 -14.92
CA GLY A 246 7.98 12.69 -13.65
C GLY A 246 6.79 13.32 -12.91
N SER A 247 5.56 13.01 -13.31
CA SER A 247 4.36 13.59 -12.69
C SER A 247 3.84 12.75 -11.52
N PRO A 248 3.60 13.34 -10.33
CA PRO A 248 3.08 12.61 -9.17
C PRO A 248 1.63 12.13 -9.35
N LEU A 249 0.93 12.53 -10.42
CA LEU A 249 -0.41 12.03 -10.73
C LEU A 249 -0.44 10.51 -10.93
N VAL A 250 0.69 9.89 -11.30
CA VAL A 250 0.79 8.42 -11.47
C VAL A 250 0.50 7.63 -10.19
N TYR A 251 0.57 8.26 -9.00
CA TYR A 251 0.20 7.62 -7.73
C TYR A 251 -1.31 7.69 -7.44
N ILE A 252 -2.03 8.62 -8.07
CA ILE A 252 -3.44 8.90 -7.78
C ILE A 252 -4.35 8.35 -8.88
N THR A 253 -4.04 8.63 -10.14
CA THR A 253 -4.94 8.31 -11.27
C THR A 253 -5.23 6.81 -11.38
N PRO A 254 -4.25 5.88 -11.32
CA PRO A 254 -4.52 4.45 -11.34
C PRO A 254 -5.44 4.00 -10.20
N SER A 255 -5.25 4.57 -9.01
CA SER A 255 -6.06 4.27 -7.84
C SER A 255 -7.54 4.61 -8.06
N ILE A 256 -7.84 5.73 -8.73
CA ILE A 256 -9.21 6.14 -9.05
C ILE A 256 -9.87 5.14 -10.01
N PHE A 257 -9.15 4.76 -11.08
CA PHE A 257 -9.66 3.76 -12.03
C PHE A 257 -9.93 2.42 -11.35
N GLU A 258 -9.03 2.00 -10.45
CA GLU A 258 -9.19 0.77 -9.70
C GLU A 258 -10.35 0.79 -8.70
N ILE A 259 -10.60 1.92 -8.03
CA ILE A 259 -11.80 2.08 -7.19
C ILE A 259 -13.06 1.89 -8.04
N CYS A 260 -13.10 2.44 -9.25
CA CYS A 260 -14.22 2.24 -10.18
C CYS A 260 -14.36 0.79 -10.62
N ALA A 261 -13.25 0.11 -10.94
CA ALA A 261 -13.24 -1.31 -11.30
C ALA A 261 -13.74 -2.18 -10.14
N ILE A 262 -13.27 -1.94 -8.92
CA ILE A 262 -13.75 -2.61 -7.70
C ILE A 262 -15.24 -2.33 -7.49
N ALA A 263 -15.70 -1.09 -7.67
CA ALA A 263 -17.11 -0.73 -7.54
C ALA A 263 -18.00 -1.52 -8.50
N LEU A 264 -17.59 -1.64 -9.77
CA LEU A 264 -18.29 -2.44 -10.76
C LEU A 264 -18.31 -3.93 -10.38
N SER A 265 -17.17 -4.49 -9.99
CA SER A 265 -17.07 -5.87 -9.53
C SER A 265 -18.00 -6.14 -8.35
N VAL A 266 -17.96 -5.29 -7.32
CA VAL A 266 -18.83 -5.41 -6.14
C VAL A 266 -20.31 -5.36 -6.53
N ALA A 267 -20.70 -4.48 -7.45
CA ALA A 267 -22.09 -4.38 -7.90
C ALA A 267 -22.56 -5.71 -8.54
N ILE A 268 -21.73 -6.32 -9.38
CA ILE A 268 -22.01 -7.60 -10.03
C ILE A 268 -22.09 -8.73 -8.99
N GLY A 269 -21.10 -8.83 -8.11
CA GLY A 269 -21.06 -9.83 -7.04
C GLY A 269 -22.31 -9.81 -6.17
N LEU A 270 -22.74 -8.61 -5.76
CA LEU A 270 -23.95 -8.45 -4.95
C LEU A 270 -25.24 -8.70 -5.70
N GLY A 271 -25.29 -8.38 -7.01
CA GLY A 271 -26.41 -8.76 -7.85
C GLY A 271 -26.60 -10.27 -7.87
N ILE A 272 -25.51 -11.02 -8.05
CA ILE A 272 -25.54 -12.50 -8.10
C ILE A 272 -25.91 -13.09 -6.74
N GLU A 273 -25.33 -12.59 -5.65
CA GLU A 273 -25.67 -13.06 -4.30
C GLU A 273 -27.16 -12.89 -4.01
N LYS A 274 -27.74 -11.71 -4.34
CA LYS A 274 -29.17 -11.44 -4.18
C LYS A 274 -30.04 -12.36 -5.02
N LEU A 275 -29.72 -12.54 -6.30
CA LEU A 275 -30.45 -13.42 -7.21
C LEU A 275 -30.47 -14.87 -6.73
N TRP A 276 -29.40 -15.33 -6.09
CA TRP A 276 -29.33 -16.70 -5.63
C TRP A 276 -30.04 -16.93 -4.31
N LEU A 277 -30.03 -15.93 -3.42
CA LEU A 277 -30.84 -15.94 -2.20
C LEU A 277 -32.34 -15.84 -2.50
N SER A 278 -32.75 -15.05 -3.51
CA SER A 278 -34.16 -14.93 -3.89
C SER A 278 -34.76 -16.20 -4.49
N LYS A 279 -33.93 -17.12 -5.01
CA LYS A 279 -34.37 -18.42 -5.53
C LYS A 279 -34.55 -19.49 -4.43
N LYS A 280 -34.13 -19.21 -3.19
CA LYS A 280 -34.23 -20.12 -2.05
C LYS A 280 -35.32 -19.73 -1.05
N ALA A 281 -35.87 -18.52 -1.16
CA ALA A 281 -37.02 -18.03 -0.41
C ALA A 281 -38.31 -18.37 -1.16
#